data_AF-A0A517Y534-F1
#
_entry.id   AF-A0A517Y534-F1
#
_cell.length_a   1.000
_cell.length_b   1.000
_cell.length_c   1.000
_cell.angle_alpha   90.00
_cell.angle_beta   90.00
_cell.angle_gamma   90.00
#
_symmetry.space_group_name_H-M   'P 1'
#
loop_
_entity.id
_entity.type
_entity.pdbx_description
1 polymer ?
#
loop_
_entity_poly.entity_id
_entity_poly.type
_entity_poly.pdbx_seq_one_letter_code
_entity_poly.pdbx_strand_id
1 'polypeptide(L)'
;MSDAQPTEPRYDSLFALITQRLYWFFIGPMFLVLMLLGILNDEDGRQLGFSVAYLVGLAGLPLSRWLEIRTGNAITADGQPATWQHFWKYTIFSLGIGLVALIAANVWVRM
;
A
#
# COMPACT_ATOMS: atom_id res chain seq x y z
N MET A 1 29.78 -13.60 29.18
CA MET A 1 28.82 -13.84 28.09
C MET A 1 27.56 -13.08 28.47
N SER A 2 27.28 -11.97 27.79
CA SER A 2 26.10 -11.13 28.05
C SER A 2 24.99 -11.65 27.16
N ASP A 3 23.98 -12.30 27.75
CA ASP A 3 22.79 -12.73 27.03
C ASP A 3 22.08 -11.49 26.48
N ALA A 4 22.15 -11.32 25.16
CA ALA A 4 21.35 -10.33 24.47
C ALA A 4 19.87 -10.71 24.67
N GLN A 5 19.21 -10.05 25.61
CA GLN A 5 17.77 -10.20 25.82
C GLN A 5 17.06 -9.90 24.49
N PRO A 6 16.17 -10.79 24.00
CA PRO A 6 15.39 -10.52 22.82
C PRO A 6 14.57 -9.26 23.08
N THR A 7 14.79 -8.20 22.29
CA THR A 7 14.05 -6.95 22.41
C THR A 7 12.59 -7.23 22.10
N GLU A 8 11.75 -7.32 23.14
CA GLU A 8 10.31 -7.46 22.95
C GLU A 8 9.79 -6.28 22.11
N PRO A 9 8.93 -6.54 21.10
CA PRO A 9 8.35 -5.48 20.30
C PRO A 9 7.58 -4.51 21.21
N ARG A 10 8.02 -3.25 21.24
CA ARG A 10 7.41 -2.20 22.07
C ARG A 10 6.17 -1.67 21.37
N TYR A 11 5.01 -2.13 21.80
CA TYR A 11 3.72 -1.68 21.32
C TYR A 11 3.31 -0.38 22.02
N ASP A 12 3.63 0.79 21.45
CA ASP A 12 3.27 2.07 22.07
C ASP A 12 1.74 2.33 22.04
N SER A 13 0.98 1.72 21.12
CA SER A 13 -0.48 1.59 21.26
C SER A 13 -1.11 0.58 20.27
N LEU A 14 -2.06 -0.23 20.73
CA LEU A 14 -2.95 -1.07 19.89
C LEU A 14 -3.69 -0.24 18.83
N PHE A 15 -4.02 1.00 19.16
CA PHE A 15 -4.73 1.93 18.27
C PHE A 15 -3.90 2.31 17.03
N ALA A 16 -2.59 2.58 17.20
CA ALA A 16 -1.70 2.85 16.08
C ALA A 16 -1.59 1.63 15.14
N LEU A 17 -1.52 0.43 15.71
CA LEU A 17 -1.45 -0.82 14.95
C LEU A 17 -2.73 -1.09 14.12
N ILE A 18 -3.89 -0.84 14.72
CA ILE A 18 -5.19 -1.03 14.07
C ILE A 18 -5.40 0.00 12.96
N THR A 19 -5.16 1.28 13.23
CA THR A 19 -5.31 2.36 12.23
C THR A 19 -4.36 2.19 11.06
N GLN A 20 -3.13 1.77 11.32
CA GLN A 20 -2.19 1.39 10.29
C GLN A 20 -2.73 0.23 9.45
N ARG A 21 -3.10 -0.91 10.05
CA ARG A 21 -3.63 -2.06 9.30
C ARG A 21 -4.87 -1.69 8.47
N LEU A 22 -5.79 -0.90 9.03
CA LEU A 22 -6.97 -0.38 8.32
C LEU A 22 -6.59 0.48 7.12
N TYR A 23 -5.58 1.33 7.27
CA TYR A 23 -5.11 2.16 6.17
C TYR A 23 -4.65 1.30 4.98
N TRP A 24 -3.93 0.22 5.25
CA TRP A 24 -3.37 -0.67 4.23
C TRP A 24 -4.35 -1.64 3.60
N PHE A 25 -5.23 -2.22 4.40
CA PHE A 25 -6.19 -3.20 3.92
C PHE A 25 -7.38 -2.54 3.23
N PHE A 26 -7.80 -1.36 3.70
CA PHE A 26 -9.02 -0.72 3.24
C PHE A 26 -8.75 0.61 2.55
N ILE A 27 -8.11 1.57 3.23
CA ILE A 27 -8.05 2.96 2.73
C ILE A 27 -7.27 3.03 1.42
N GLY A 28 -6.10 2.40 1.35
CA GLY A 28 -5.26 2.41 0.15
C GLY A 28 -5.92 1.73 -1.04
N PRO A 29 -6.37 0.46 -0.95
CA PRO A 29 -7.10 -0.20 -2.03
C PRO A 29 -8.37 0.53 -2.44
N MET A 30 -9.14 1.05 -1.48
CA MET A 30 -10.35 1.82 -1.77
C MET A 30 -10.04 3.12 -2.51
N PHE A 31 -8.99 3.85 -2.09
CA PHE A 31 -8.51 5.03 -2.80
C PHE A 31 -8.14 4.69 -4.25
N LEU A 32 -7.42 3.60 -4.47
CA LEU A 32 -7.05 3.15 -5.83
C LEU A 32 -8.28 2.81 -6.66
N VAL A 33 -9.27 2.11 -6.10
CA VAL A 33 -10.53 1.80 -6.79
C VAL A 33 -11.28 3.08 -7.16
N LEU A 34 -11.38 4.04 -6.24
CA LEU A 34 -12.05 5.32 -6.50
C LEU A 34 -11.35 6.12 -7.60
N MET A 35 -10.01 6.17 -7.58
CA MET A 35 -9.25 6.83 -8.65
C MET A 35 -9.43 6.10 -9.99
N LEU A 36 -9.45 4.76 -9.99
CA LEU A 36 -9.67 3.96 -11.19
C LEU A 36 -11.08 4.20 -11.77
N LEU A 37 -12.11 4.26 -10.92
CA LEU A 37 -13.47 4.62 -11.33
C LEU A 37 -13.53 6.06 -11.86
N GLY A 38 -12.76 6.98 -11.28
CA GLY A 38 -12.59 8.33 -11.80
C GLY A 38 -12.03 8.32 -13.22
N ILE A 39 -11.00 7.51 -13.50
CA ILE A 39 -10.44 7.36 -14.86
C ILE A 39 -11.48 6.81 -15.84
N LEU A 40 -12.26 5.79 -15.42
CA LEU A 40 -13.22 5.11 -16.28
C LEU A 40 -14.46 5.95 -16.60
N ASN A 41 -14.87 6.86 -15.71
CA ASN A 41 -16.08 7.68 -15.87
C ASN A 41 -15.79 9.14 -16.24
N ASP A 42 -14.54 9.46 -16.62
CA ASP A 42 -14.17 10.83 -16.92
C ASP A 42 -14.56 11.23 -18.35
N GLU A 43 -15.64 12.01 -18.44
CA GLU A 43 -16.11 12.66 -19.67
C GLU A 43 -15.45 14.06 -19.88
N ASP A 44 -14.87 14.63 -18.81
CA ASP A 44 -14.39 16.03 -18.76
C ASP A 44 -12.89 16.19 -19.08
N GLY A 45 -12.18 15.10 -19.42
CA GLY A 45 -10.75 15.14 -19.77
C GLY A 45 -9.80 15.30 -18.57
N ARG A 46 -10.25 15.03 -17.34
CA ARG A 46 -9.44 15.00 -16.10
C ARG A 46 -8.71 13.68 -15.88
N GLN A 47 -8.76 12.74 -16.81
CA GLN A 47 -8.06 11.44 -16.77
C GLN A 47 -6.60 11.52 -16.33
N LEU A 48 -5.87 12.55 -16.77
CA LEU A 48 -4.48 12.74 -16.36
C LEU A 48 -4.36 12.97 -14.85
N GLY A 49 -5.24 13.79 -14.28
CA GLY A 49 -5.28 14.06 -12.84
C GLY A 49 -5.57 12.80 -12.04
N PHE A 50 -6.59 12.02 -12.45
CA PHE A 50 -6.91 10.76 -11.80
C PHE A 50 -5.79 9.71 -11.96
N SER A 51 -5.13 9.65 -13.12
CA SER A 51 -4.00 8.75 -13.35
C SER A 51 -2.79 9.08 -12.49
N VAL A 52 -2.47 10.37 -12.34
CA VAL A 52 -1.40 10.84 -11.43
C VAL A 52 -1.76 10.53 -9.98
N ALA A 53 -2.99 10.82 -9.56
CA ALA A 53 -3.45 10.52 -8.21
C ALA A 53 -3.41 9.01 -7.92
N TYR A 54 -3.83 8.18 -8.87
CA TYR A 54 -3.75 6.72 -8.80
C TYR A 54 -2.30 6.26 -8.60
N LEU A 55 -1.36 6.76 -9.42
CA LEU A 55 0.06 6.40 -9.31
C LEU A 55 0.66 6.82 -7.97
N VAL A 56 0.32 8.00 -7.48
CA VAL A 56 0.76 8.48 -6.16
C VAL A 56 0.23 7.57 -5.05
N GLY A 57 -1.06 7.21 -5.09
CA GLY A 57 -1.62 6.25 -4.14
C GLY A 57 -0.97 4.87 -4.23
N LEU A 58 -0.69 4.41 -5.45
CA LEU A 58 -0.12 3.10 -5.71
C LEU A 58 1.33 3.00 -5.20
N ALA A 59 2.11 4.07 -5.32
CA ALA A 59 3.45 4.16 -4.73
C ALA A 59 3.39 4.43 -3.21
N GLY A 60 2.40 5.19 -2.77
CA GLY A 60 2.15 5.55 -1.37
C GLY A 60 1.79 4.35 -0.49
N LEU A 61 1.22 3.30 -1.08
CA LEU A 61 1.15 1.96 -0.49
C LEU A 61 2.57 1.51 -0.12
N PRO A 62 3.38 0.81 -0.92
CA PRO A 62 4.64 0.22 -0.46
C PRO A 62 5.55 1.18 0.32
N LEU A 63 5.59 2.48 0.00
CA LEU A 63 6.35 3.47 0.77
C LEU A 63 5.99 3.49 2.26
N SER A 64 4.71 3.45 2.61
CA SER A 64 4.32 3.42 4.01
C SER A 64 4.78 2.11 4.70
N ARG A 65 4.94 1.00 3.96
CA ARG A 65 5.25 -0.34 4.52
C ARG A 65 6.74 -0.39 4.77
N TRP A 66 7.48 0.23 3.87
CA TRP A 66 8.89 0.48 4.01
C TRP A 66 9.16 1.31 5.27
N LEU A 67 8.42 2.39 5.51
CA LEU A 67 8.54 3.18 6.74
C LEU A 67 8.25 2.35 7.99
N GLU A 68 7.22 1.52 7.97
CA GLU A 68 6.87 0.63 9.08
C GLU A 68 7.98 -0.40 9.41
N ILE A 69 8.59 -0.99 8.39
CA ILE A 69 9.69 -1.96 8.58
C ILE A 69 10.93 -1.25 9.11
N ARG A 70 11.18 -0.01 8.66
CA ARG A 70 12.30 0.80 9.14
C ARG A 70 12.14 1.25 10.59
N THR A 71 10.91 1.46 11.07
CA THR A 71 10.65 1.84 12.47
C THR A 71 10.68 0.65 13.43
N GLY A 72 10.91 -0.58 12.94
CA GLY A 72 11.10 -1.78 13.78
C GLY A 72 9.81 -2.39 14.33
N ASN A 73 8.64 -1.82 14.01
CA ASN A 73 7.34 -2.25 14.50
C ASN A 73 6.51 -2.99 13.44
N ALA A 74 7.12 -3.40 12.33
CA ALA A 74 6.39 -4.05 11.26
C ALA A 74 6.01 -5.49 11.61
N ILE A 75 4.70 -5.74 11.57
CA ILE A 75 4.11 -7.04 11.86
C ILE A 75 3.23 -7.44 10.69
N THR A 76 3.29 -8.72 10.31
CA THR A 76 2.40 -9.30 9.30
C THR A 76 0.96 -9.39 9.82
N ALA A 77 0.00 -9.65 8.94
CA ALA A 77 -1.39 -9.85 9.33
C ALA A 77 -1.53 -10.91 10.44
N ASP A 78 -0.70 -11.96 10.37
CA ASP A 78 -0.69 -13.13 11.25
C ASP A 78 0.07 -12.91 12.57
N GLY A 79 0.51 -11.67 12.84
CA GLY A 79 1.23 -11.35 14.08
C GLY A 79 2.73 -11.68 14.06
N GLN A 80 3.27 -12.12 12.93
CA GLN A 80 4.69 -12.45 12.79
C GLN A 80 5.52 -11.19 12.45
N PRO A 81 6.82 -11.13 12.78
CA PRO A 81 7.69 -10.04 12.37
C PRO A 81 7.72 -9.91 10.84
N ALA A 82 7.44 -8.72 10.31
CA ALA A 82 7.46 -8.51 8.87
C ALA A 82 8.92 -8.43 8.37
N THR A 83 9.33 -9.45 7.62
CA THR A 83 10.64 -9.49 6.97
C THR A 83 10.67 -8.64 5.70
N TRP A 84 11.88 -8.25 5.29
CA TRP A 84 12.12 -7.57 4.01
C TRP A 84 11.63 -8.39 2.80
N GLN A 85 11.59 -9.72 2.90
CA GLN A 85 11.09 -10.57 1.83
C GLN A 85 9.56 -10.41 1.65
N HIS A 86 8.80 -10.29 2.75
CA HIS A 86 7.36 -10.01 2.69
C HIS A 86 7.09 -8.64 2.05
N PHE A 87 7.90 -7.65 2.38
CA PHE A 87 7.84 -6.34 1.74
C PHE A 87 8.00 -6.42 0.23
N TRP A 88 9.09 -7.01 -0.27
CA TRP A 88 9.34 -7.09 -1.70
C TRP A 88 8.24 -7.85 -2.44
N LYS A 89 7.76 -8.97 -1.88
CA LYS A 89 6.65 -9.73 -2.46
C LYS A 89 5.39 -8.88 -2.55
N TYR A 90 5.03 -8.17 -1.49
CA TYR A 90 3.87 -7.30 -1.48
C TYR A 90 4.02 -6.12 -2.45
N THR A 91 5.17 -5.47 -2.45
CA THR A 91 5.47 -4.32 -3.33
C THR A 91 5.41 -4.71 -4.79
N ILE A 92 6.05 -5.82 -5.19
CA ILE A 92 6.02 -6.29 -6.59
C ILE A 92 4.59 -6.64 -7.00
N PHE A 93 3.85 -7.34 -6.14
CA PHE A 93 2.49 -7.77 -6.46
C PHE A 93 1.51 -6.58 -6.57
N SER A 94 1.55 -5.67 -5.60
CA SER A 94 0.70 -4.47 -5.58
C SER A 94 1.01 -3.54 -6.75
N LEU A 95 2.28 -3.22 -7.01
CA LEU A 95 2.69 -2.41 -8.15
C LEU A 95 2.35 -3.09 -9.48
N GLY A 96 2.61 -4.39 -9.60
CA GLY A 96 2.32 -5.16 -10.82
C GLY A 96 0.83 -5.13 -11.16
N ILE A 97 -0.03 -5.49 -10.20
CA ILE A 97 -1.48 -5.47 -10.40
C ILE A 97 -1.99 -4.05 -10.64
N GLY A 98 -1.53 -3.07 -9.86
CA GLY A 98 -1.97 -1.69 -9.99
C GLY A 98 -1.61 -1.07 -11.35
N LEU A 99 -0.40 -1.34 -11.85
CA LEU A 99 0.02 -0.89 -13.18
C LEU A 99 -0.77 -1.55 -14.29
N VAL A 100 -1.04 -2.86 -14.20
CA VAL A 100 -1.90 -3.56 -15.16
C VAL A 100 -3.30 -2.96 -15.17
N ALA A 101 -3.89 -2.69 -14.01
CA ALA A 101 -5.20 -2.07 -13.89
C ALA A 101 -5.23 -0.66 -14.50
N LEU A 102 -4.21 0.16 -14.22
CA LEU A 102 -4.08 1.50 -14.78
C LEU A 102 -3.98 1.49 -16.31
N ILE A 103 -3.14 0.61 -16.86
CA ILE A 103 -2.97 0.46 -18.31
C ILE A 103 -4.28 -0.01 -18.94
N ALA A 104 -4.92 -1.03 -18.37
CA ALA A 104 -6.20 -1.54 -18.86
C ALA A 104 -7.28 -0.45 -18.88
N ALA A 105 -7.40 0.35 -17.82
CA ALA A 105 -8.34 1.47 -17.77
C ALA A 105 -8.05 2.53 -18.83
N ASN A 106 -6.78 2.93 -18.99
CA ASN A 106 -6.41 3.91 -20.02
C ASN A 106 -6.63 3.40 -21.44
N VAL A 107 -6.41 2.11 -21.69
CA VAL A 107 -6.68 1.49 -22.99
C VAL A 107 -8.18 1.44 -23.25
N TRP A 108 -8.99 1.01 -22.27
CA TRP A 108 -10.44 0.93 -22.38
C TRP A 108 -11.07 2.28 -22.73
N VAL A 109 -10.65 3.34 -22.05
CA VAL A 109 -11.23 4.68 -22.23
C VAL A 109 -10.82 5.31 -23.58
N ARG A 110 -9.79 4.79 -24.24
CA ARG A 110 -9.32 5.27 -25.56
C ARG A 110 -9.85 4.46 -26.75
N MET A 111 -10.56 3.36 -26.49
CA MET A 111 -11.24 2.55 -27.51
C MET A 111 -12.62 3.14 -27.81
#